data_AF-A0A7J3DRN5-F1
#
_entry.id   AF-A0A7J3DRN5-F1
#
_cell.length_a   1.000
_cell.length_b   1.000
_cell.length_c   1.000
_cell.angle_alpha   90.00
_cell.angle_beta   90.00
_cell.angle_gamma   90.00
#
_symmetry.space_group_name_H-M   'P 1'
#
loop_
_entity.id
_entity.type
_entity.pdbx_description
1 polymer ?
#
loop_
_entity_poly.entity_id
_entity_poly.type
_entity_poly.pdbx_seq_one_letter_code
_entity_poly.pdbx_strand_id
1 'polypeptide(L)'
;MLNEKVKVKIQEILPGFEEWLKSEGARNHVKEIVRRSREFRSLLSEDNIGRLTEPDFRKIIASLYAFIGWRNKDYVANRVLADKDVEVIKSELRRLLYGKGPFSERYDHFAKNVRGLGPAVLTEILAFFNPLEYGIWNEKSRRALEFLGLGDELQSRKYRITGSEYEKFNHALRMIYEEIKPTFEKLGIIKEGIDLLLADLFLYYICEEVYPTQIFLERRTVSPEDYDFDHDEIVEKLVELGNGLGFEAESEKLIAKGARVDVVWRARIANLGVVSYIFEVHKGGSIDSLILNLQRAKNDPTVQKLVVVANTRDLKNIEEEVNFLGEDFRKSLAYLEAKDVEKAYDLLKELNVIIGRLELVKSF
;
A
#
# COMPACT_ATOMS: atom_id res chain seq x y z
N MET A 1 -14.04 19.19 -7.12
CA MET A 1 -14.13 17.73 -6.97
C MET A 1 -14.74 17.10 -8.21
N LEU A 2 -16.03 16.73 -8.28
CA LEU A 2 -16.57 16.22 -9.56
C LEU A 2 -17.01 17.34 -10.50
N ASN A 3 -16.09 17.79 -11.35
CA ASN A 3 -16.43 18.63 -12.49
C ASN A 3 -17.17 17.82 -13.58
N GLU A 4 -17.74 18.51 -14.56
CA GLU A 4 -18.54 17.90 -15.62
C GLU A 4 -17.76 16.84 -16.41
N LYS A 5 -16.47 17.07 -16.66
CA LYS A 5 -15.61 16.11 -17.37
C LYS A 5 -15.48 14.80 -16.61
N VAL A 6 -15.34 14.84 -15.28
CA VAL A 6 -15.29 13.63 -14.45
C VAL A 6 -16.62 12.89 -14.50
N LYS A 7 -17.75 13.61 -14.39
CA LYS A 7 -19.10 13.00 -14.45
C LYS A 7 -19.35 12.29 -15.77
N VAL A 8 -19.09 12.97 -16.89
CA VAL A 8 -19.19 12.37 -18.23
C VAL A 8 -18.36 11.10 -18.32
N LYS A 9 -17.11 11.13 -17.82
CA LYS A 9 -16.24 9.95 -17.83
C LYS A 9 -16.80 8.80 -16.99
N ILE A 10 -17.39 9.06 -15.82
CA ILE A 10 -18.07 8.02 -15.03
C ILE A 10 -19.25 7.43 -15.83
N GLN A 11 -20.09 8.27 -16.44
CA GLN A 11 -21.24 7.83 -17.23
C GLN A 11 -20.85 6.96 -18.43
N GLU A 12 -19.71 7.23 -19.08
CA GLU A 12 -19.17 6.40 -20.16
C GLU A 12 -18.75 4.99 -19.68
N ILE A 13 -18.33 4.86 -18.42
CA ILE A 13 -17.86 3.59 -17.82
C ILE A 13 -19.04 2.74 -17.33
N LEU A 14 -20.12 3.38 -16.90
CA LEU A 14 -21.26 2.71 -16.24
C LEU A 14 -21.87 1.53 -17.00
N PRO A 15 -22.05 1.55 -18.35
CA PRO A 15 -22.61 0.41 -19.07
C PRO A 15 -21.77 -0.86 -18.92
N GLY A 16 -20.43 -0.73 -19.02
CA GLY A 16 -19.51 -1.86 -18.82
C GLY A 16 -19.51 -2.34 -17.38
N PHE A 17 -19.55 -1.41 -16.43
CA PHE A 17 -19.64 -1.73 -15.00
C PHE A 17 -20.92 -2.48 -14.66
N GLU A 18 -22.07 -2.05 -15.20
CA GLU A 18 -23.36 -2.73 -15.01
C GLU A 18 -23.31 -4.18 -15.50
N GLU A 19 -22.69 -4.43 -16.66
CA GLU A 19 -22.55 -5.78 -17.20
C GLU A 19 -21.59 -6.62 -16.35
N TRP A 20 -20.46 -6.05 -15.95
CA TRP A 20 -19.49 -6.72 -15.09
C TRP A 20 -20.08 -7.12 -13.73
N LEU A 21 -20.94 -6.29 -13.14
CA LEU A 21 -21.64 -6.60 -11.88
C LEU A 21 -22.54 -7.84 -11.97
N LYS A 22 -22.94 -8.25 -13.18
CA LYS A 22 -23.72 -9.49 -13.37
C LYS A 22 -22.86 -10.74 -13.33
N SER A 23 -21.53 -10.62 -13.45
CA SER A 23 -20.60 -11.74 -13.39
C SER A 23 -20.61 -12.42 -12.02
N GLU A 24 -20.25 -13.70 -11.99
CA GLU A 24 -20.13 -14.44 -10.74
C GLU A 24 -19.04 -13.85 -9.82
N GLY A 25 -17.92 -13.42 -10.41
CA GLY A 25 -16.81 -12.79 -9.68
C GLY A 25 -17.26 -11.52 -8.94
N ALA A 26 -17.94 -10.60 -9.63
CA ALA A 26 -18.42 -9.37 -9.01
C ALA A 26 -19.46 -9.64 -7.91
N ARG A 27 -20.40 -10.58 -8.14
CA ARG A 27 -21.39 -10.97 -7.12
C ARG A 27 -20.75 -11.57 -5.88
N ASN A 28 -19.71 -12.39 -6.05
CA ASN A 28 -18.96 -12.95 -4.93
C ASN A 28 -18.17 -11.88 -4.19
N HIS A 29 -17.62 -10.89 -4.90
CA HIS A 29 -16.97 -9.73 -4.28
C HIS A 29 -17.95 -8.94 -3.40
N VAL A 30 -19.15 -8.63 -3.90
CA VAL A 30 -20.19 -7.94 -3.11
C VAL A 30 -20.58 -8.73 -1.85
N LYS A 31 -20.72 -10.06 -1.96
CA LYS A 31 -21.00 -10.91 -0.78
C LYS A 31 -19.88 -10.81 0.26
N GLU A 32 -18.63 -10.81 -0.18
CA GLU A 32 -17.47 -10.71 0.70
C GLU A 32 -17.38 -9.34 1.38
N ILE A 33 -17.67 -8.25 0.65
CA ILE A 33 -17.79 -6.90 1.20
C ILE A 33 -18.79 -6.88 2.37
N VAL A 34 -20.00 -7.41 2.15
CA VAL A 34 -21.05 -7.47 3.18
C VAL A 34 -20.61 -8.31 4.38
N ARG A 35 -19.98 -9.46 4.13
CA ARG A 35 -19.52 -10.36 5.19
C ARG A 35 -18.47 -9.68 6.08
N ARG A 36 -17.44 -9.09 5.47
CA ARG A 36 -16.35 -8.41 6.18
C ARG A 36 -16.82 -7.16 6.90
N SER A 37 -17.68 -6.36 6.27
CA SER A 37 -18.22 -5.15 6.93
C SER A 37 -18.95 -5.50 8.23
N ARG A 38 -19.75 -6.58 8.24
CA ARG A 38 -20.40 -7.06 9.46
C ARG A 38 -19.41 -7.53 10.52
N GLU A 39 -18.40 -8.28 10.10
CA GLU A 39 -17.36 -8.81 10.99
C GLU A 39 -16.57 -7.69 11.67
N PHE A 40 -16.08 -6.72 10.90
CA PHE A 40 -15.30 -5.59 11.42
C PHE A 40 -16.15 -4.68 12.30
N ARG A 41 -17.37 -4.33 11.87
CA ARG A 41 -18.29 -3.52 12.67
C ARG A 41 -18.61 -4.17 14.02
N SER A 42 -18.73 -5.50 14.04
CA SER A 42 -18.94 -6.25 15.28
C SER A 42 -17.71 -6.22 16.19
N LEU A 43 -16.55 -6.61 15.66
CA LEU A 43 -15.29 -6.69 16.44
C LEU A 43 -14.83 -5.34 16.97
N LEU A 44 -15.01 -4.29 16.17
CA LEU A 44 -14.57 -2.94 16.48
C LEU A 44 -15.67 -2.07 17.08
N SER A 45 -16.83 -2.63 17.41
CA SER A 45 -17.91 -1.90 18.10
C SER A 45 -17.44 -1.35 19.45
N GLU A 46 -18.09 -0.30 19.95
CA GLU A 46 -17.69 0.37 21.20
C GLU A 46 -17.70 -0.58 22.41
N ASP A 47 -18.64 -1.54 22.42
CA ASP A 47 -18.77 -2.56 23.45
C ASP A 47 -17.69 -3.66 23.37
N ASN A 48 -17.22 -3.97 22.16
CA ASN A 48 -16.30 -5.09 21.92
C ASN A 48 -14.84 -4.66 21.82
N ILE A 49 -14.56 -3.44 21.36
CA ILE A 49 -13.18 -2.96 21.13
C ILE A 49 -12.34 -3.01 22.40
N GLY A 50 -12.94 -2.81 23.58
CA GLY A 50 -12.24 -2.93 24.87
C GLY A 50 -11.78 -4.35 25.22
N ARG A 51 -12.40 -5.37 24.59
CA ARG A 51 -12.12 -6.80 24.80
C ARG A 51 -11.25 -7.40 23.70
N LEU A 52 -10.82 -6.59 22.72
CA LEU A 52 -10.03 -7.05 21.60
C LEU A 52 -8.73 -7.68 22.08
N THR A 53 -8.53 -8.95 21.77
CA THR A 53 -7.34 -9.73 22.13
C THR A 53 -6.34 -9.77 20.99
N GLU A 54 -5.13 -10.27 21.23
CA GLU A 54 -4.14 -10.49 20.17
C GLU A 54 -4.66 -11.42 19.06
N PRO A 55 -5.31 -12.56 19.35
CA PRO A 55 -6.00 -13.35 18.33
C PRO A 55 -7.03 -12.57 17.50
N ASP A 56 -7.81 -11.69 18.13
CA ASP A 56 -8.79 -10.87 17.41
C ASP A 56 -8.10 -9.87 16.47
N PHE A 57 -7.02 -9.24 16.93
CA PHE A 57 -6.20 -8.36 16.11
C PHE A 57 -5.60 -9.11 14.91
N ARG A 58 -5.00 -10.28 15.15
CA ARG A 58 -4.47 -11.14 14.09
C ARG A 58 -5.54 -11.51 13.08
N LYS A 59 -6.75 -11.84 13.55
CA LYS A 59 -7.90 -12.15 12.69
C LYS A 59 -8.33 -10.95 11.83
N ILE A 60 -8.34 -9.74 12.39
CA ILE A 60 -8.61 -8.51 11.63
C ILE A 60 -7.58 -8.36 10.51
N ILE A 61 -6.28 -8.39 10.85
CA ILE A 61 -5.19 -8.24 9.87
C ILE A 61 -5.28 -9.32 8.79
N ALA A 62 -5.55 -10.57 9.19
CA ALA A 62 -5.68 -11.69 8.28
C ALA A 62 -6.87 -11.57 7.31
N SER A 63 -7.87 -10.75 7.63
CA SER A 63 -9.11 -10.61 6.85
C SER A 63 -9.06 -9.49 5.81
N LEU A 64 -7.97 -8.73 5.75
CA LEU A 64 -7.81 -7.59 4.84
C LEU A 64 -7.45 -8.05 3.41
N TYR A 65 -8.01 -7.38 2.39
CA TYR A 65 -7.63 -7.47 0.99
C TYR A 65 -6.15 -7.10 0.78
N ALA A 66 -5.63 -6.12 1.53
CA ALA A 66 -4.21 -5.75 1.48
C ALA A 66 -3.26 -6.97 1.64
N PHE A 67 -3.69 -7.99 2.37
CA PHE A 67 -2.91 -9.20 2.66
C PHE A 67 -3.48 -10.48 2.04
N ILE A 68 -4.39 -10.38 1.06
CA ILE A 68 -5.03 -11.58 0.48
C ILE A 68 -4.04 -12.54 -0.18
N GLY A 69 -2.94 -12.02 -0.73
CA GLY A 69 -1.84 -12.83 -1.28
C GLY A 69 -0.90 -13.39 -0.21
N TRP A 70 -0.90 -12.86 1.02
CA TRP A 70 0.04 -13.29 2.04
C TRP A 70 -0.36 -14.64 2.64
N ARG A 71 0.55 -15.62 2.59
CA ARG A 71 0.34 -16.92 3.24
C ARG A 71 0.56 -16.85 4.75
N ASN A 72 1.67 -16.26 5.16
CA ASN A 72 1.98 -16.08 6.58
C ASN A 72 1.36 -14.75 7.05
N LYS A 73 0.04 -14.76 7.28
CA LYS A 73 -0.69 -13.58 7.77
C LYS A 73 -0.23 -13.16 9.17
N ASP A 74 0.25 -14.12 9.97
CA ASP A 74 0.88 -13.87 11.26
C ASP A 74 2.13 -13.02 11.15
N TYR A 75 2.90 -13.14 10.07
CA TYR A 75 4.07 -12.29 9.86
C TYR A 75 3.70 -10.81 9.86
N VAL A 76 2.61 -10.45 9.18
CA VAL A 76 2.14 -9.07 9.11
C VAL A 76 1.70 -8.57 10.48
N ALA A 77 0.90 -9.35 11.20
CA ALA A 77 0.49 -9.01 12.56
C ALA A 77 1.70 -8.90 13.51
N ASN A 78 2.69 -9.79 13.37
CA ASN A 78 3.94 -9.77 14.14
C ASN A 78 4.73 -8.49 13.91
N ARG A 79 4.77 -7.95 12.68
CA ARG A 79 5.47 -6.67 12.40
C ARG A 79 4.88 -5.52 13.21
N VAL A 80 3.56 -5.46 13.32
CA VAL A 80 2.87 -4.42 14.11
C VAL A 80 3.07 -4.67 15.61
N LEU A 81 2.93 -5.93 16.03
CA LEU A 81 3.07 -6.35 17.43
C LEU A 81 4.52 -6.28 17.95
N ALA A 82 5.52 -6.21 17.06
CA ALA A 82 6.92 -6.02 17.42
C ALA A 82 7.22 -4.59 17.90
N ASP A 83 6.46 -3.58 17.45
CA ASP A 83 6.61 -2.19 17.89
C ASP A 83 5.72 -1.89 19.11
N LYS A 84 4.51 -2.46 19.16
CA LYS A 84 3.51 -2.19 20.20
C LYS A 84 2.77 -3.44 20.62
N ASP A 85 2.57 -3.60 21.93
CA ASP A 85 1.67 -4.62 22.42
C ASP A 85 0.21 -4.38 21.97
N VAL A 86 -0.60 -5.43 22.03
CA VAL A 86 -2.00 -5.37 21.60
C VAL A 86 -2.84 -4.41 22.45
N GLU A 87 -2.48 -4.17 23.71
CA GLU A 87 -3.23 -3.26 24.59
C GLU A 87 -3.06 -1.80 24.15
N VAL A 88 -1.85 -1.41 23.75
CA VAL A 88 -1.57 -0.11 23.15
C VAL A 88 -2.30 0.01 21.81
N ILE A 89 -2.21 -0.98 20.92
CA ILE A 89 -2.91 -0.97 19.62
C ILE A 89 -4.42 -0.81 19.82
N LYS A 90 -5.00 -1.55 20.77
CA LYS A 90 -6.41 -1.46 21.15
C LYS A 90 -6.78 -0.06 21.62
N SER A 91 -5.94 0.57 22.45
CA SER A 91 -6.18 1.94 22.92
C SER A 91 -6.13 2.97 21.78
N GLU A 92 -5.18 2.81 20.85
CA GLU A 92 -5.03 3.65 19.66
C GLU A 92 -6.21 3.46 18.70
N LEU A 93 -6.66 2.22 18.45
CA LEU A 93 -7.86 1.94 17.66
C LEU A 93 -9.11 2.57 18.31
N ARG A 94 -9.26 2.45 19.64
CA ARG A 94 -10.39 3.08 20.34
C ARG A 94 -10.37 4.59 20.19
N ARG A 95 -9.19 5.22 20.30
CA ARG A 95 -9.04 6.65 20.07
C ARG A 95 -9.38 7.01 18.63
N LEU A 96 -8.88 6.25 17.65
CA LEU A 96 -9.14 6.47 16.24
C LEU A 96 -10.63 6.41 15.91
N LEU A 97 -11.34 5.39 16.41
CA LEU A 97 -12.74 5.13 16.05
C LEU A 97 -13.73 5.96 16.88
N TYR A 98 -13.50 6.12 18.19
CA TYR A 98 -14.46 6.67 19.15
C TYR A 98 -13.98 7.95 19.87
N GLY A 99 -12.82 8.49 19.51
CA GLY A 99 -12.32 9.72 20.09
C GLY A 99 -13.21 10.94 19.79
N LYS A 100 -13.25 11.90 20.73
CA LYS A 100 -14.10 13.10 20.62
C LYS A 100 -13.52 14.24 19.76
N GLY A 101 -12.25 14.15 19.38
CA GLY A 101 -11.58 15.16 18.56
C GLY A 101 -11.92 15.05 17.07
N PRO A 102 -11.51 16.03 16.25
CA PRO A 102 -11.63 15.96 14.79
C PRO A 102 -11.09 14.65 14.24
N PHE A 103 -11.79 14.04 13.28
CA PHE A 103 -11.38 12.75 12.73
C PHE A 103 -9.99 12.82 12.08
N SER A 104 -9.72 13.86 11.29
CA SER A 104 -8.40 14.11 10.70
C SER A 104 -7.25 14.06 11.71
N GLU A 105 -7.40 14.71 12.88
CA GLU A 105 -6.39 14.66 13.95
C GLU A 105 -6.24 13.27 14.57
N ARG A 106 -7.36 12.54 14.74
CA ARG A 106 -7.35 11.16 15.25
C ARG A 106 -6.65 10.21 14.28
N TYR A 107 -6.89 10.38 12.98
CA TYR A 107 -6.23 9.64 11.92
C TYR A 107 -4.72 9.88 11.92
N ASP A 108 -4.29 11.14 11.89
CA ASP A 108 -2.87 11.51 11.87
C ASP A 108 -2.16 11.03 13.15
N HIS A 109 -2.84 11.09 14.29
CA HIS A 109 -2.34 10.53 15.53
C HIS A 109 -2.11 9.02 15.42
N PHE A 110 -3.09 8.26 14.93
CA PHE A 110 -2.95 6.81 14.78
C PHE A 110 -1.83 6.45 13.79
N ALA A 111 -1.81 7.08 12.61
CA ALA A 111 -0.81 6.81 11.58
C ALA A 111 0.63 7.10 12.04
N LYS A 112 0.81 8.11 12.90
CA LYS A 112 2.11 8.43 13.50
C LYS A 112 2.50 7.44 14.60
N ASN A 113 1.54 7.01 15.42
CA ASN A 113 1.84 6.20 16.61
C ASN A 113 1.85 4.71 16.30
N VAL A 114 1.07 4.17 15.36
CA VAL A 114 1.05 2.72 15.08
C VAL A 114 1.83 2.44 13.80
N ARG A 115 3.06 1.93 13.94
CA ARG A 115 3.92 1.55 12.83
C ARG A 115 3.52 0.18 12.26
N GLY A 116 3.89 -0.08 11.00
CA GLY A 116 3.63 -1.36 10.33
C GLY A 116 2.25 -1.49 9.69
N LEU A 117 1.40 -0.46 9.79
CA LEU A 117 0.10 -0.38 9.10
C LEU A 117 0.15 0.75 8.06
N GLY A 118 0.41 0.40 6.80
CA GLY A 118 0.39 1.37 5.69
C GLY A 118 -1.01 1.96 5.45
N PRO A 119 -1.13 3.04 4.65
CA PRO A 119 -2.40 3.70 4.35
C PRO A 119 -3.49 2.75 3.83
N ALA A 120 -3.13 1.78 2.97
CA ALA A 120 -4.07 0.80 2.45
C ALA A 120 -4.73 -0.03 3.57
N VAL A 121 -3.94 -0.49 4.52
CA VAL A 121 -4.39 -1.29 5.65
C VAL A 121 -5.25 -0.47 6.61
N LEU A 122 -4.77 0.71 6.99
CA LEU A 122 -5.47 1.59 7.92
C LEU A 122 -6.83 2.03 7.38
N THR A 123 -6.86 2.47 6.11
CA THR A 123 -8.10 2.93 5.48
C THR A 123 -9.06 1.78 5.15
N GLU A 124 -8.55 0.57 4.90
CA GLU A 124 -9.39 -0.63 4.76
C GLU A 124 -10.07 -1.01 6.09
N ILE A 125 -9.35 -0.97 7.21
CA ILE A 125 -9.95 -1.18 8.55
C ILE A 125 -11.08 -0.17 8.79
N LEU A 126 -10.83 1.11 8.50
CA LEU A 126 -11.82 2.18 8.64
C LEU A 126 -13.02 1.99 7.72
N ALA A 127 -12.79 1.65 6.45
CA ALA A 127 -13.84 1.41 5.48
C ALA A 127 -14.74 0.23 5.86
N PHE A 128 -14.18 -0.86 6.39
CA PHE A 128 -15.01 -1.97 6.87
C PHE A 128 -15.72 -1.68 8.18
N PHE A 129 -15.13 -0.87 9.06
CA PHE A 129 -15.76 -0.41 10.29
C PHE A 129 -16.99 0.47 10.01
N ASN A 130 -16.81 1.54 9.22
CA ASN A 130 -17.89 2.45 8.83
C ASN A 130 -17.84 2.80 7.33
N PRO A 131 -18.42 1.94 6.47
CA PRO A 131 -18.43 2.14 5.03
C PRO A 131 -19.23 3.36 4.53
N LEU A 132 -19.98 4.04 5.41
CA LEU A 132 -20.69 5.27 5.04
C LEU A 132 -19.79 6.49 5.11
N GLU A 133 -18.72 6.41 5.89
CA GLU A 133 -17.82 7.54 6.17
C GLU A 133 -16.44 7.38 5.54
N TYR A 134 -15.96 6.14 5.41
CA TYR A 134 -14.58 5.84 5.06
C TYR A 134 -14.49 4.94 3.83
N GLY A 135 -13.66 5.31 2.85
CA GLY A 135 -13.27 4.46 1.73
C GLY A 135 -11.80 4.03 1.78
N ILE A 136 -11.36 3.24 0.81
CA ILE A 136 -10.03 2.61 0.85
C ILE A 136 -9.04 3.40 0.01
N TRP A 137 -7.97 3.91 0.64
CA TRP A 137 -6.85 4.57 -0.04
C TRP A 137 -5.73 3.56 -0.30
N ASN A 138 -5.65 3.06 -1.54
CA ASN A 138 -4.62 2.10 -1.97
C ASN A 138 -4.17 2.43 -3.40
N GLU A 139 -3.25 1.64 -3.96
CA GLU A 139 -2.78 1.86 -5.33
C GLU A 139 -3.90 1.84 -6.37
N LYS A 140 -4.85 0.91 -6.27
CA LYS A 140 -5.97 0.78 -7.23
C LYS A 140 -6.88 2.00 -7.17
N SER A 141 -7.30 2.41 -5.97
CA SER A 141 -8.17 3.57 -5.85
C SER A 141 -7.47 4.85 -6.29
N ARG A 142 -6.17 5.03 -5.99
CA ARG A 142 -5.37 6.14 -6.51
C ARG A 142 -5.29 6.15 -8.04
N ARG A 143 -4.97 5.02 -8.67
CA ARG A 143 -4.90 4.89 -10.14
C ARG A 143 -6.24 5.12 -10.83
N ALA A 144 -7.33 4.59 -10.25
CA ALA A 144 -8.69 4.83 -10.77
C ALA A 144 -9.09 6.31 -10.64
N LEU A 145 -8.70 7.00 -9.56
CA LEU A 145 -8.95 8.43 -9.41
C LEU A 145 -8.12 9.27 -10.39
N GLU A 146 -6.86 8.91 -10.65
CA GLU A 146 -6.06 9.51 -11.73
C GLU A 146 -6.73 9.35 -13.07
N PHE A 147 -7.19 8.12 -13.34
CA PHE A 147 -7.92 7.82 -14.55
C PHE A 147 -9.16 8.71 -14.70
N LEU A 148 -9.95 8.88 -13.64
CA LEU A 148 -11.12 9.74 -13.64
C LEU A 148 -10.79 11.24 -13.77
N GLY A 149 -9.52 11.63 -13.67
CA GLY A 149 -9.07 13.03 -13.75
C GLY A 149 -9.13 13.77 -12.41
N LEU A 150 -9.17 13.03 -11.29
CA LEU A 150 -9.17 13.56 -9.93
C LEU A 150 -7.79 13.52 -9.26
N GLY A 151 -6.76 13.04 -9.98
CA GLY A 151 -5.43 12.77 -9.42
C GLY A 151 -4.77 13.99 -8.77
N ASP A 152 -4.74 15.12 -9.45
CA ASP A 152 -4.11 16.34 -8.93
C ASP A 152 -4.88 16.93 -7.73
N GLU A 153 -6.22 16.94 -7.81
CA GLU A 153 -7.08 17.48 -6.75
C GLU A 153 -6.99 16.66 -5.45
N LEU A 154 -6.84 15.34 -5.58
CA LEU A 154 -6.76 14.41 -4.45
C LEU A 154 -5.34 14.00 -4.09
N GLN A 155 -4.33 14.47 -4.84
CA GLN A 155 -2.93 14.08 -4.70
C GLN A 155 -2.74 12.55 -4.74
N SER A 156 -3.37 11.86 -5.69
CA SER A 156 -3.34 10.39 -5.84
C SER A 156 -1.93 9.78 -5.93
N ARG A 157 -0.94 10.55 -6.37
CA ARG A 157 0.45 10.08 -6.42
C ARG A 157 1.09 9.98 -5.04
N LYS A 158 0.55 10.68 -4.05
CA LYS A 158 1.03 10.65 -2.67
C LYS A 158 0.62 9.32 -2.02
N TYR A 159 1.60 8.58 -1.52
CA TYR A 159 1.32 7.31 -0.85
C TYR A 159 0.66 7.53 0.51
N ARG A 160 1.34 8.27 1.41
CA ARG A 160 0.82 8.60 2.74
C ARG A 160 -0.19 9.73 2.68
N ILE A 161 -1.45 9.41 2.97
CA ILE A 161 -2.52 10.38 3.07
C ILE A 161 -2.61 10.91 4.51
N THR A 162 -2.77 12.22 4.69
CA THR A 162 -3.09 12.84 5.99
C THR A 162 -4.58 12.70 6.28
N GLY A 163 -4.98 12.88 7.54
CA GLY A 163 -6.39 12.83 7.93
C GLY A 163 -7.26 13.83 7.16
N SER A 164 -6.74 15.05 6.93
CA SER A 164 -7.47 16.08 6.17
C SER A 164 -7.59 15.76 4.67
N GLU A 165 -6.57 15.15 4.08
CA GLU A 165 -6.61 14.67 2.70
C GLU A 165 -7.55 13.46 2.59
N TYR A 166 -7.56 12.59 3.60
CA TYR A 166 -8.44 11.43 3.65
C TYR A 166 -9.92 11.83 3.78
N GLU A 167 -10.24 12.87 4.56
CA GLU A 167 -11.58 13.45 4.59
C GLU A 167 -12.02 13.98 3.21
N LYS A 168 -11.11 14.64 2.47
CA LYS A 168 -11.37 15.09 1.10
C LYS A 168 -11.59 13.93 0.14
N PHE A 169 -10.75 12.90 0.22
CA PHE A 169 -10.91 11.66 -0.54
C PHE A 169 -12.26 10.99 -0.27
N ASN A 170 -12.65 10.84 1.01
CA ASN A 170 -13.94 10.27 1.39
C ASN A 170 -15.13 11.12 0.90
N HIS A 171 -14.97 12.45 0.84
CA HIS A 171 -15.96 13.31 0.22
C HIS A 171 -16.09 13.05 -1.30
N ALA A 172 -14.97 12.95 -2.02
CA ALA A 172 -14.99 12.61 -3.44
C ALA A 172 -15.66 11.25 -3.69
N LEU A 173 -15.36 10.23 -2.87
CA LEU A 173 -15.98 8.92 -2.99
C LEU A 173 -17.50 8.95 -2.77
N ARG A 174 -17.99 9.75 -1.81
CA ARG A 174 -19.44 9.94 -1.64
C ARG A 174 -20.07 10.54 -2.89
N MET A 175 -19.44 11.54 -3.48
CA MET A 175 -19.92 12.14 -4.72
C MET A 175 -19.89 11.14 -5.90
N ILE A 176 -18.87 10.30 -6.00
CA ILE A 176 -18.81 9.22 -7.00
C ILE A 176 -19.93 8.20 -6.74
N TYR A 177 -20.16 7.82 -5.48
CA TYR A 177 -21.21 6.90 -5.09
C TYR A 177 -22.59 7.37 -5.58
N GLU A 178 -22.92 8.65 -5.40
CA GLU A 178 -24.19 9.21 -5.87
C GLU A 178 -24.38 9.07 -7.40
N GLU A 179 -23.30 9.18 -8.19
CA GLU A 179 -23.36 9.01 -9.65
C GLU A 179 -23.56 7.54 -10.07
N ILE A 180 -23.04 6.58 -9.31
CA ILE A 180 -23.06 5.14 -9.66
C ILE A 180 -24.19 4.37 -8.94
N LYS A 181 -24.78 4.94 -7.89
CA LYS A 181 -25.87 4.34 -7.09
C LYS A 181 -27.03 3.82 -7.94
N PRO A 182 -27.53 4.54 -8.98
CA PRO A 182 -28.63 4.05 -9.81
C PRO A 182 -28.32 2.71 -10.50
N THR A 183 -27.04 2.42 -10.82
CA THR A 183 -26.62 1.14 -11.40
C THR A 183 -26.80 0.00 -10.41
N PHE A 184 -26.46 0.21 -9.13
CA PHE A 184 -26.68 -0.78 -8.09
C PHE A 184 -28.17 -1.00 -7.80
N GLU A 185 -28.96 0.08 -7.74
CA GLU A 185 -30.41 0.01 -7.53
C GLU A 185 -31.11 -0.78 -8.63
N LYS A 186 -30.77 -0.51 -9.90
CA LYS A 186 -31.28 -1.24 -11.08
C LYS A 186 -31.02 -2.74 -11.00
N LEU A 187 -29.88 -3.15 -10.46
CA LEU A 187 -29.48 -4.55 -10.32
C LEU A 187 -29.97 -5.19 -9.01
N GLY A 188 -30.70 -4.46 -8.16
CA GLY A 188 -31.15 -4.94 -6.86
C GLY A 188 -30.01 -5.13 -5.85
N ILE A 189 -28.86 -4.49 -6.07
CA ILE A 189 -27.69 -4.50 -5.18
C ILE A 189 -27.85 -3.32 -4.19
N ILE A 190 -28.98 -3.28 -3.50
CA ILE A 190 -29.21 -2.29 -2.44
C ILE A 190 -28.80 -2.95 -1.13
N LYS A 191 -27.72 -2.45 -0.54
CA LYS A 191 -27.16 -2.95 0.72
C LYS A 191 -26.93 -1.76 1.63
N GLU A 192 -27.77 -1.64 2.64
CA GLU A 192 -27.70 -0.54 3.59
C GLU A 192 -26.34 -0.52 4.31
N GLY A 193 -25.68 0.63 4.29
CA GLY A 193 -24.50 0.90 5.09
C GLY A 193 -23.18 0.34 4.54
N ILE A 194 -23.06 0.14 3.21
CA ILE A 194 -21.82 -0.26 2.52
C ILE A 194 -21.39 0.68 1.37
N ASP A 195 -21.92 1.89 1.32
CA ASP A 195 -21.88 2.81 0.17
C ASP A 195 -20.46 3.07 -0.37
N LEU A 196 -19.50 3.42 0.49
CA LEU A 196 -18.13 3.71 0.03
C LEU A 196 -17.33 2.45 -0.30
N LEU A 197 -17.72 1.27 0.18
CA LEU A 197 -17.18 0.00 -0.30
C LEU A 197 -17.73 -0.37 -1.68
N LEU A 198 -18.93 0.09 -2.03
CA LEU A 198 -19.46 -0.03 -3.40
C LEU A 198 -18.79 0.98 -4.35
N ALA A 199 -18.45 2.19 -3.86
CA ALA A 199 -17.61 3.12 -4.60
C ALA A 199 -16.20 2.53 -4.83
N ASP A 200 -15.60 1.90 -3.82
CA ASP A 200 -14.32 1.20 -3.97
C ASP A 200 -14.40 0.05 -5.00
N LEU A 201 -15.49 -0.73 -5.02
CA LEU A 201 -15.72 -1.77 -6.03
C LEU A 201 -15.75 -1.20 -7.46
N PHE A 202 -16.30 0.00 -7.65
CA PHE A 202 -16.28 0.68 -8.94
C PHE A 202 -14.87 1.13 -9.33
N LEU A 203 -14.09 1.68 -8.40
CA LEU A 203 -12.68 2.03 -8.64
C LEU A 203 -11.84 0.79 -8.97
N TYR A 204 -12.09 -0.33 -8.27
CA TYR A 204 -11.50 -1.62 -8.56
C TYR A 204 -11.81 -2.07 -10.00
N TYR A 205 -13.08 -2.01 -10.43
CA TYR A 205 -13.48 -2.34 -11.80
C TYR A 205 -12.74 -1.48 -12.84
N ILE A 206 -12.60 -0.18 -12.60
CA ILE A 206 -11.81 0.70 -13.47
C ILE A 206 -10.38 0.18 -13.61
N CYS A 207 -9.72 -0.17 -12.50
CA CYS A 207 -8.34 -0.64 -12.53
C CYS A 207 -8.13 -2.00 -13.17
N GLU A 208 -9.08 -2.93 -13.02
CA GLU A 208 -8.91 -4.30 -13.51
C GLU A 208 -9.42 -4.50 -14.94
N GLU A 209 -10.48 -3.80 -15.34
CA GLU A 209 -11.18 -4.07 -16.60
C GLU A 209 -10.98 -2.96 -17.62
N VAL A 210 -10.95 -1.69 -17.16
CA VAL A 210 -10.89 -0.52 -18.05
C VAL A 210 -9.44 -0.10 -18.31
N TYR A 211 -8.66 0.08 -17.25
CA TYR A 211 -7.31 0.61 -17.32
C TYR A 211 -6.32 -0.26 -18.11
N PRO A 212 -6.29 -1.61 -17.96
CA PRO A 212 -5.38 -2.45 -18.73
C PRO A 212 -5.69 -2.43 -20.22
N THR A 213 -6.98 -2.35 -20.57
CA THR A 213 -7.45 -2.23 -21.95
C THR A 213 -6.99 -0.91 -22.56
N GLN A 214 -7.11 0.21 -21.84
CA GLN A 214 -6.65 1.51 -22.32
C GLN A 214 -5.12 1.61 -22.42
N ILE A 215 -4.39 1.11 -21.42
CA ILE A 215 -2.92 1.04 -21.47
C ILE A 215 -2.46 0.17 -22.64
N PHE A 216 -3.11 -0.96 -22.92
CA PHE A 216 -2.77 -1.80 -24.06
C PHE A 216 -2.88 -1.02 -25.39
N LEU A 217 -3.86 -0.12 -25.50
CA LEU A 217 -4.02 0.77 -26.65
C LEU A 217 -2.94 1.88 -26.68
N GLU A 218 -2.49 2.37 -25.52
CA GLU A 218 -1.52 3.47 -25.36
C GLU A 218 -0.04 3.03 -25.34
N ARG A 219 0.25 1.74 -25.11
CA ARG A 219 1.59 1.11 -24.96
C ARG A 219 2.54 1.20 -26.17
N ARG A 220 2.21 2.01 -27.18
CA ARG A 220 3.11 2.40 -28.27
C ARG A 220 4.05 3.55 -27.90
N THR A 221 4.07 4.02 -26.66
CA THR A 221 4.93 5.11 -26.19
C THR A 221 6.05 4.60 -25.28
N VAL A 222 7.24 5.17 -25.44
CA VAL A 222 8.42 4.91 -24.60
C VAL A 222 8.15 5.47 -23.20
N SER A 223 8.43 4.71 -22.15
CA SER A 223 8.32 5.22 -20.77
C SER A 223 9.28 6.40 -20.58
N PRO A 224 8.83 7.54 -20.05
CA PRO A 224 9.72 8.68 -19.81
C PRO A 224 10.83 8.29 -18.82
N GLU A 225 12.05 8.79 -19.03
CA GLU A 225 13.19 8.53 -18.13
C GLU A 225 13.02 9.22 -16.76
N ASP A 226 12.34 10.38 -16.77
CA ASP A 226 12.07 11.20 -15.60
C ASP A 226 10.63 10.98 -15.11
N TYR A 227 10.30 9.71 -14.85
CA TYR A 227 9.03 9.36 -14.25
C TYR A 227 9.04 9.64 -12.75
N ASP A 228 7.86 9.94 -12.22
CA ASP A 228 7.63 10.17 -10.79
C ASP A 228 7.22 8.86 -10.09
N PHE A 229 7.56 8.73 -8.82
CA PHE A 229 7.22 7.59 -7.95
C PHE A 229 7.20 8.04 -6.50
N ASP A 230 6.48 7.39 -5.58
CA ASP A 230 6.50 7.77 -4.16
C ASP A 230 7.62 7.05 -3.39
N HIS A 231 8.43 7.80 -2.64
CA HIS A 231 9.56 7.28 -1.89
C HIS A 231 9.13 6.19 -0.89
N ASP A 232 8.16 6.51 -0.03
CA ASP A 232 7.75 5.64 1.06
C ASP A 232 7.06 4.37 0.53
N GLU A 233 6.37 4.50 -0.60
CA GLU A 233 5.78 3.35 -1.28
C GLU A 233 6.84 2.39 -1.81
N ILE A 234 7.91 2.88 -2.42
CA ILE A 234 9.02 2.04 -2.89
C ILE A 234 9.74 1.38 -1.71
N VAL A 235 9.97 2.11 -0.61
CA VAL A 235 10.53 1.56 0.63
C VAL A 235 9.67 0.40 1.15
N GLU A 236 8.35 0.57 1.22
CA GLU A 236 7.45 -0.49 1.68
C GLU A 236 7.46 -1.70 0.73
N LYS A 237 7.39 -1.48 -0.59
CA LYS A 237 7.47 -2.54 -1.60
C LYS A 237 8.79 -3.32 -1.50
N LEU A 238 9.92 -2.66 -1.26
CA LEU A 238 11.21 -3.31 -1.03
C LEU A 238 11.21 -4.17 0.24
N VAL A 239 10.60 -3.71 1.33
CA VAL A 239 10.45 -4.52 2.56
C VAL A 239 9.58 -5.75 2.29
N GLU A 240 8.48 -5.61 1.56
CA GLU A 240 7.61 -6.74 1.24
C GLU A 240 8.29 -7.75 0.29
N LEU A 241 9.03 -7.26 -0.70
CA LEU A 241 9.85 -8.09 -1.59
C LEU A 241 10.90 -8.89 -0.82
N GLY A 242 11.69 -8.23 0.03
CA GLY A 242 12.73 -8.89 0.83
C GLY A 242 12.15 -10.00 1.70
N ASN A 243 11.05 -9.71 2.40
CA ASN A 243 10.35 -10.69 3.22
C ASN A 243 9.75 -11.84 2.40
N GLY A 244 9.19 -11.54 1.23
CA GLY A 244 8.68 -12.56 0.30
C GLY A 244 9.76 -13.49 -0.25
N LEU A 245 11.00 -13.00 -0.36
CA LEU A 245 12.16 -13.78 -0.77
C LEU A 245 12.85 -14.52 0.40
N GLY A 246 12.35 -14.35 1.64
CA GLY A 246 12.87 -15.01 2.83
C GLY A 246 13.99 -14.26 3.56
N PHE A 247 14.24 -13.00 3.23
CA PHE A 247 15.11 -12.13 4.03
C PHE A 247 14.36 -11.59 5.25
N GLU A 248 15.09 -11.29 6.32
CA GLU A 248 14.62 -10.41 7.39
C GLU A 248 14.74 -8.96 6.88
N ALA A 249 13.65 -8.41 6.32
CA ALA A 249 13.64 -7.07 5.74
C ALA A 249 12.96 -6.04 6.65
N GLU A 250 13.65 -4.93 6.90
CA GLU A 250 13.22 -3.83 7.78
C GLU A 250 13.48 -2.47 7.12
N SER A 251 12.62 -1.48 7.40
CA SER A 251 12.82 -0.09 6.98
C SER A 251 13.43 0.78 8.07
N GLU A 252 14.08 1.88 7.68
CA GLU A 252 14.64 2.94 8.53
C GLU A 252 15.54 2.44 9.67
N LYS A 253 16.66 1.81 9.32
CA LYS A 253 17.58 1.23 10.32
C LYS A 253 18.85 2.05 10.48
N LEU A 254 19.28 2.25 11.73
CA LEU A 254 20.62 2.73 12.04
C LEU A 254 21.62 1.58 11.83
N ILE A 255 22.57 1.78 10.92
CA ILE A 255 23.65 0.82 10.62
C ILE A 255 24.96 1.43 11.10
N ALA A 256 25.43 0.93 12.25
CA ALA A 256 26.61 1.42 12.96
C ALA A 256 26.62 2.96 13.14
N LYS A 257 27.76 3.57 13.51
CA LYS A 257 27.89 4.99 13.91
C LYS A 257 27.42 5.98 12.82
N GLY A 258 26.11 6.23 12.73
CA GLY A 258 25.53 7.41 12.08
C GLY A 258 25.04 7.26 10.64
N ALA A 259 24.85 6.05 10.09
CA ALA A 259 24.13 5.86 8.83
C ALA A 259 22.69 5.39 9.13
N ARG A 260 21.69 6.13 8.66
CA ARG A 260 20.29 5.70 8.67
C ARG A 260 19.92 5.41 7.23
N VAL A 261 19.57 4.16 6.94
CA VAL A 261 19.28 3.71 5.58
C VAL A 261 17.80 3.39 5.42
N ASP A 262 17.28 3.49 4.21
CA ASP A 262 15.87 3.31 3.92
C ASP A 262 15.41 1.86 4.13
N VAL A 263 16.13 0.87 3.58
CA VAL A 263 15.80 -0.56 3.74
C VAL A 263 17.04 -1.43 3.92
N VAL A 264 16.90 -2.44 4.78
CA VAL A 264 17.91 -3.48 5.00
C VAL A 264 17.29 -4.85 4.77
N TRP A 265 17.89 -5.68 3.93
CA TRP A 265 17.58 -7.10 3.85
C TRP A 265 18.69 -7.90 4.52
N ARG A 266 18.35 -8.76 5.48
CA ARG A 266 19.31 -9.62 6.17
C ARG A 266 19.03 -11.09 5.93
N ALA A 267 20.09 -11.87 5.75
CA ALA A 267 20.03 -13.31 5.76
C ALA A 267 21.08 -13.87 6.73
N ARG A 268 20.65 -14.78 7.61
CA ARG A 268 21.55 -15.55 8.45
C ARG A 268 21.99 -16.80 7.70
N ILE A 269 23.27 -16.89 7.39
CA ILE A 269 23.85 -18.05 6.73
C ILE A 269 24.41 -18.98 7.80
N ALA A 270 23.54 -19.86 8.35
CA ALA A 270 23.89 -20.87 9.34
C ALA A 270 24.93 -20.39 10.38
N ASN A 271 26.09 -21.04 10.44
CA ASN A 271 27.22 -20.70 11.30
C ASN A 271 28.26 -19.76 10.62
N LEU A 272 28.03 -19.34 9.37
CA LEU A 272 28.95 -18.49 8.60
C LEU A 272 28.76 -17.00 8.89
N GLY A 273 27.61 -16.60 9.43
CA GLY A 273 27.35 -15.23 9.87
C GLY A 273 26.10 -14.62 9.27
N VAL A 274 26.05 -13.30 9.22
CA VAL A 274 24.94 -12.51 8.68
C VAL A 274 25.43 -11.73 7.48
N VAL A 275 24.66 -11.77 6.39
CA VAL A 275 24.85 -10.90 5.24
C VAL A 275 23.70 -9.92 5.13
N SER A 276 24.02 -8.69 4.78
CA SER A 276 23.10 -7.57 4.66
C SER A 276 23.18 -6.93 3.29
N TYR A 277 22.03 -6.56 2.74
CA TYR A 277 21.88 -5.76 1.53
C TYR A 277 21.19 -4.46 1.91
N ILE A 278 21.78 -3.33 1.53
CA ILE A 278 21.29 -2.00 1.89
C ILE A 278 20.64 -1.38 0.66
N PHE A 279 19.47 -0.80 0.82
CA PHE A 279 18.81 -0.04 -0.24
C PHE A 279 18.63 1.40 0.22
N GLU A 280 18.93 2.33 -0.69
CA GLU A 280 18.57 3.74 -0.55
C GLU A 280 17.71 4.17 -1.73
N VAL A 281 16.55 4.74 -1.43
CA VAL A 281 15.58 5.21 -2.40
C VAL A 281 15.80 6.70 -2.62
N HIS A 282 16.35 7.06 -3.77
CA HIS A 282 16.63 8.44 -4.09
C HIS A 282 15.49 9.06 -4.91
N LYS A 283 14.75 10.00 -4.30
CA LYS A 283 13.75 10.82 -4.96
C LYS A 283 14.06 12.31 -4.76
N GLY A 284 14.87 12.86 -5.65
CA GLY A 284 15.40 14.22 -5.50
C GLY A 284 16.30 14.38 -4.27
N GLY A 285 16.81 15.61 -4.06
CA GLY A 285 17.75 15.92 -2.98
C GLY A 285 19.22 15.85 -3.41
N SER A 286 20.13 15.81 -2.44
CA SER A 286 21.58 15.87 -2.68
C SER A 286 22.16 14.48 -2.94
N ILE A 287 22.75 14.29 -4.13
CA ILE A 287 23.51 13.08 -4.49
C ILE A 287 24.72 12.91 -3.55
N ASP A 288 25.41 13.98 -3.17
CA ASP A 288 26.51 13.91 -2.21
C ASP A 288 26.10 13.32 -0.86
N SER A 289 24.91 13.70 -0.39
CA SER A 289 24.37 13.20 0.88
C SER A 289 24.03 11.71 0.79
N LEU A 290 23.46 11.27 -0.35
CA LEU A 290 23.22 9.85 -0.64
C LEU A 290 24.54 9.06 -0.63
N ILE A 291 25.53 9.52 -1.39
CA ILE A 291 26.84 8.87 -1.50
C ILE A 291 27.52 8.77 -0.13
N LEU A 292 27.52 9.86 0.65
CA LEU A 292 28.10 9.88 1.99
C LEU A 292 27.43 8.85 2.91
N ASN A 293 26.10 8.72 2.85
CA ASN A 293 25.37 7.76 3.67
C ASN A 293 25.69 6.31 3.27
N LEU A 294 25.74 6.02 1.97
CA LEU A 294 26.13 4.72 1.42
C LEU A 294 27.56 4.33 1.80
N GLN A 295 28.52 5.26 1.76
CA GLN A 295 29.89 5.04 2.22
C GLN A 295 29.95 4.68 3.70
N ARG A 296 29.12 5.33 4.54
CA ARG A 296 29.04 4.98 5.96
C ARG A 296 28.44 3.60 6.18
N ALA A 297 27.36 3.26 5.46
CA ALA A 297 26.73 1.95 5.52
C ALA A 297 27.69 0.83 5.11
N LYS A 298 28.54 1.06 4.10
CA LYS A 298 29.58 0.11 3.66
C LYS A 298 30.55 -0.33 4.76
N ASN A 299 30.79 0.54 5.75
CA ASN A 299 31.75 0.23 6.82
C ASN A 299 31.27 -0.87 7.76
N ASP A 300 29.99 -1.28 7.69
CA ASP A 300 29.50 -2.45 8.40
C ASP A 300 29.96 -3.74 7.69
N PRO A 301 30.69 -4.64 8.36
CA PRO A 301 31.27 -5.83 7.73
C PRO A 301 30.23 -6.86 7.26
N THR A 302 28.98 -6.74 7.69
CA THR A 302 27.88 -7.58 7.20
C THR A 302 27.34 -7.12 5.85
N VAL A 303 27.62 -5.89 5.44
CA VAL A 303 27.09 -5.29 4.22
C VAL A 303 27.81 -5.84 3.00
N GLN A 304 27.08 -6.63 2.21
CA GLN A 304 27.60 -7.25 1.00
C GLN A 304 27.42 -6.34 -0.23
N LYS A 305 26.30 -5.63 -0.29
CA LYS A 305 25.92 -4.77 -1.41
C LYS A 305 25.10 -3.58 -0.95
N LEU A 306 25.30 -2.49 -1.68
CA LEU A 306 24.57 -1.24 -1.59
C LEU A 306 23.75 -1.10 -2.88
N VAL A 307 22.46 -0.83 -2.77
CA VAL A 307 21.54 -0.73 -3.90
C VAL A 307 20.93 0.66 -3.91
N VAL A 308 21.10 1.39 -5.00
CA VAL A 308 20.44 2.69 -5.20
C VAL A 308 19.20 2.46 -6.04
N VAL A 309 18.07 2.99 -5.57
CA VAL A 309 16.78 2.90 -6.24
C VAL A 309 16.29 4.29 -6.61
N ALA A 310 16.07 4.57 -7.89
CA ALA A 310 15.57 5.87 -8.37
C ALA A 310 14.88 5.74 -9.74
N ASN A 311 14.45 6.88 -10.31
CA ASN A 311 14.02 6.91 -11.71
C ASN A 311 15.23 6.84 -12.66
N THR A 312 14.99 6.60 -13.95
CA THR A 312 16.07 6.39 -14.93
C THR A 312 17.02 7.59 -15.00
N ARG A 313 16.49 8.81 -14.99
CA ARG A 313 17.28 10.04 -15.06
C ARG A 313 18.20 10.19 -13.85
N ASP A 314 17.67 10.02 -12.64
CA ASP A 314 18.40 10.22 -11.41
C ASP A 314 19.46 9.12 -11.20
N LEU A 315 19.18 7.87 -11.59
CA LEU A 315 20.19 6.80 -11.59
C LEU A 315 21.40 7.15 -12.46
N LYS A 316 21.18 7.68 -13.68
CA LYS A 316 22.28 8.12 -14.55
C LYS A 316 23.13 9.20 -13.89
N ASN A 317 22.49 10.21 -13.29
CA ASN A 317 23.20 11.29 -12.59
C ASN A 317 24.02 10.77 -11.41
N ILE A 318 23.48 9.80 -10.65
CA ILE A 318 24.18 9.18 -9.52
C ILE A 318 25.35 8.34 -10.01
N GLU A 319 25.18 7.57 -11.09
CA GLU A 319 26.24 6.79 -11.71
C GLU A 319 27.41 7.66 -12.19
N GLU A 320 27.12 8.82 -12.80
CA GLU A 320 28.11 9.80 -13.21
C GLU A 320 28.93 10.33 -12.03
N GLU A 321 28.28 10.70 -10.92
CA GLU A 321 28.97 11.19 -9.71
C GLU A 321 29.82 10.09 -9.06
N VAL A 322 29.26 8.87 -8.97
CA VAL A 322 29.94 7.73 -8.37
C VAL A 322 31.18 7.29 -9.16
N ASN A 323 31.23 7.53 -10.48
CA ASN A 323 32.36 7.14 -11.33
C ASN A 323 33.71 7.74 -10.89
N PHE A 324 33.70 8.86 -10.18
CA PHE A 324 34.90 9.51 -9.65
C PHE A 324 35.39 8.92 -8.32
N LEU A 325 34.65 7.97 -7.74
CA LEU A 325 34.96 7.35 -6.45
C LEU A 325 35.82 6.09 -6.57
N GLY A 326 36.39 5.67 -5.43
CA GLY A 326 37.26 4.49 -5.34
C GLY A 326 36.62 3.22 -5.89
N GLU A 327 37.39 2.42 -6.63
CA GLU A 327 36.92 1.21 -7.32
C GLU A 327 36.24 0.22 -6.38
N ASP A 328 36.76 0.06 -5.16
CA ASP A 328 36.16 -0.79 -4.14
C ASP A 328 34.71 -0.35 -3.81
N PHE A 329 34.48 0.96 -3.61
CA PHE A 329 33.13 1.50 -3.37
C PHE A 329 32.21 1.30 -4.58
N ARG A 330 32.70 1.57 -5.79
CA ARG A 330 31.93 1.35 -7.03
C ARG A 330 31.51 -0.11 -7.20
N LYS A 331 32.40 -1.06 -6.92
CA LYS A 331 32.10 -2.50 -7.00
C LYS A 331 31.07 -2.97 -5.96
N SER A 332 30.91 -2.27 -4.85
CA SER A 332 29.87 -2.58 -3.85
C SER A 332 28.48 -2.04 -4.21
N LEU A 333 28.36 -1.16 -5.21
CA LEU A 333 27.08 -0.59 -5.63
C LEU A 333 26.35 -1.50 -6.63
N ALA A 334 25.03 -1.29 -6.70
CA ALA A 334 24.11 -1.78 -7.69
C ALA A 334 23.00 -0.74 -7.87
N TYR A 335 22.35 -0.74 -9.02
CA TYR A 335 21.32 0.23 -9.38
C TYR A 335 20.05 -0.51 -9.78
N LEU A 336 18.90 -0.02 -9.36
CA LEU A 336 17.60 -0.61 -9.64
C LEU A 336 16.59 0.50 -9.91
N GLU A 337 15.83 0.40 -11.00
CA GLU A 337 14.79 1.38 -11.28
C GLU A 337 13.58 1.21 -10.34
N ALA A 338 13.00 2.31 -9.87
CA ALA A 338 11.80 2.28 -9.04
C ALA A 338 10.65 1.52 -9.70
N LYS A 339 10.43 1.71 -11.02
CA LYS A 339 9.41 0.96 -11.78
C LYS A 339 9.64 -0.56 -11.81
N ASP A 340 10.90 -1.00 -11.70
CA ASP A 340 11.23 -2.43 -11.66
C ASP A 340 10.96 -3.02 -10.27
N VAL A 341 11.10 -2.22 -9.20
CA VAL A 341 10.63 -2.60 -7.85
C VAL A 341 9.12 -2.83 -7.86
N GLU A 342 8.36 -1.89 -8.45
CA GLU A 342 6.90 -2.00 -8.54
C GLU A 342 6.48 -3.24 -9.33
N LYS A 343 7.09 -3.45 -10.50
CA LYS A 343 6.85 -4.63 -11.32
C LYS A 343 7.19 -5.93 -10.58
N ALA A 344 8.33 -5.99 -9.89
CA ALA A 344 8.70 -7.17 -9.12
C ALA A 344 7.70 -7.44 -7.99
N TYR A 345 7.21 -6.39 -7.35
CA TYR A 345 6.22 -6.47 -6.28
C TYR A 345 4.87 -7.03 -6.77
N ASP A 346 4.40 -6.58 -7.93
CA ASP A 346 3.18 -7.10 -8.55
C ASP A 346 3.33 -8.58 -8.94
N LEU A 347 4.46 -8.95 -9.53
CA LEU A 347 4.77 -10.35 -9.87
C LEU A 347 4.82 -11.24 -8.62
N LEU A 348 5.37 -10.74 -7.51
CA LEU A 348 5.37 -11.47 -6.25
C LEU A 348 3.94 -11.68 -5.72
N LYS A 349 3.07 -10.68 -5.82
CA LYS A 349 1.64 -10.83 -5.46
C LYS A 349 0.96 -11.90 -6.29
N GLU A 350 1.14 -11.88 -7.61
CA GLU A 350 0.59 -12.90 -8.51
C GLU A 350 1.10 -14.30 -8.17
N LEU A 351 2.42 -14.44 -7.98
CA LEU A 351 3.03 -15.70 -7.56
C LEU A 351 2.41 -16.21 -6.27
N ASN A 352 2.25 -15.33 -5.28
CA ASN A 352 1.67 -15.66 -4.00
C ASN A 352 0.21 -16.14 -4.11
N VAL A 353 -0.60 -15.54 -4.98
CA VAL A 353 -1.97 -15.99 -5.26
C VAL A 353 -1.98 -17.37 -5.92
N ILE A 354 -1.12 -17.61 -6.91
CA ILE A 354 -1.03 -18.89 -7.61
C ILE A 354 -0.60 -20.00 -6.65
N ILE A 355 0.51 -19.76 -5.95
CA ILE A 355 1.10 -20.71 -5.01
C ILE A 355 0.10 -20.93 -3.87
N GLY A 356 -0.59 -19.90 -3.39
CA GLY A 356 -1.65 -19.93 -2.37
C GLY A 356 -2.59 -21.15 -2.44
N ARG A 357 -2.97 -21.57 -3.66
CA ARG A 357 -3.84 -22.73 -3.94
C ARG A 357 -3.29 -24.07 -3.44
N LEU A 358 -1.99 -24.15 -3.16
CA LEU A 358 -1.32 -25.36 -2.66
C LEU A 358 -1.44 -25.56 -1.14
N GLU A 359 -1.99 -24.59 -0.39
CA GLU A 359 -2.23 -24.73 1.06
C GLU A 359 -1.02 -25.17 1.91
N LEU A 360 0.20 -24.80 1.48
CA LEU A 360 1.47 -25.21 2.10
C LEU A 360 1.65 -24.75 3.55
N VAL A 361 0.89 -23.74 4.01
CA VAL A 361 0.90 -23.24 5.37
C VAL A 361 -0.55 -23.12 5.83
N LYS A 362 -0.90 -23.79 6.93
CA LYS A 362 -2.18 -23.60 7.60
C LYS A 362 -2.10 -22.30 8.39
N SER A 363 -2.88 -21.30 7.99
CA SER A 363 -3.15 -20.12 8.83
C SER A 363 -4.27 -20.46 9.80
N PHE A 364 -4.21 -19.90 11.01
CA PHE A 364 -5.23 -20.08 12.04
C PHE A 364 -6.51 -19.30 11.75
#